data_AF-A0A8T3X9K3-F1
#
_entry.id   AF-A0A8T3X9K3-F1
#
_cell.length_a   1.000
_cell.length_b   1.000
_cell.length_c   1.000
_cell.angle_alpha   90.00
_cell.angle_beta   90.00
_cell.angle_gamma   90.00
#
_symmetry.space_group_name_H-M   'P 1'
#
loop_
_entity.id
_entity.type
_entity.pdbx_description
1 polymer ?
#
loop_
_entity_poly.entity_id
_entity_poly.type
_entity_poly.pdbx_seq_one_letter_code
_entity_poly.pdbx_strand_id
1 'polypeptide(L)'
;MMKMRKGKEFYSGHYDDAVKMHESGAAVKDIAQKLGLSYSCVYHWVRGIRRPDVGNPAGFIEFLRSNGPSPALEIKAKFPKHNEVFLICSRRGLGVKRACLGRKFLEYSTWYYLEGQEKLLESRVDRVMEKVENLKKNLKEMLV
;
A
#
# COMPACT_ATOMS: atom_id res chain seq x y z
N MET A 1 20.16 -14.42 -27.37
CA MET A 1 20.55 -13.61 -26.20
C MET A 1 19.42 -13.64 -25.17
N MET A 2 19.65 -14.21 -23.98
CA MET A 2 18.70 -14.09 -22.86
C MET A 2 18.69 -12.62 -22.40
N LYS A 3 17.57 -11.92 -22.62
CA LYS A 3 17.36 -10.56 -22.11
C LYS A 3 17.26 -10.65 -20.59
N MET A 4 18.32 -10.25 -19.89
CA MET A 4 18.30 -10.15 -18.43
C MET A 4 17.13 -9.26 -18.01
N ARG A 5 16.36 -9.73 -17.02
CA ARG A 5 15.19 -9.01 -16.52
C ARG A 5 15.66 -7.72 -15.84
N LYS A 6 15.22 -6.58 -16.36
CA LYS A 6 15.52 -5.27 -15.77
C LYS A 6 14.95 -5.19 -14.34
N GLY A 7 15.71 -4.58 -13.42
CA GLY A 7 15.37 -4.47 -12.01
C GLY A 7 14.36 -3.36 -11.70
N LYS A 8 13.84 -3.31 -10.47
CA LYS A 8 12.87 -2.29 -10.03
C LYS A 8 13.41 -0.86 -10.21
N GLU A 9 14.67 -0.62 -9.90
CA GLU A 9 15.33 0.68 -10.01
C GLU A 9 15.30 1.21 -11.44
N PHE A 10 15.50 0.33 -12.42
CA PHE A 10 15.40 0.68 -13.84
C PHE A 10 13.98 1.19 -14.19
N TYR A 11 12.95 0.49 -13.73
CA TYR A 11 11.56 0.88 -14.02
C TYR A 11 11.12 2.13 -13.24
N SER A 12 11.51 2.24 -11.97
CA SER A 12 11.23 3.43 -11.16
C SER A 12 11.92 4.68 -11.70
N GLY A 13 13.18 4.57 -12.15
CA GLY A 13 13.94 5.70 -12.68
C GLY A 13 13.39 6.25 -14.00
N HIS A 14 12.74 5.42 -14.81
CA HIS A 14 12.18 5.84 -16.10
C HIS A 14 10.68 6.20 -16.07
N TYR A 15 10.00 6.03 -14.93
CA TYR A 15 8.57 6.31 -14.84
C TYR A 15 8.27 7.80 -15.04
N ASP A 16 8.94 8.67 -14.28
CA ASP A 16 8.71 10.12 -14.36
C ASP A 16 9.09 10.66 -15.74
N ASP A 17 10.17 10.16 -16.34
CA ASP A 17 10.58 10.52 -17.70
C ASP A 17 9.53 10.11 -18.73
N ALA A 18 8.99 8.89 -18.63
CA ALA A 18 7.96 8.41 -19.54
C ALA A 18 6.67 9.24 -19.45
N VAL A 19 6.26 9.64 -18.24
CA VAL A 19 5.08 10.50 -18.03
C VAL A 19 5.31 11.89 -18.60
N LYS A 20 6.45 12.53 -18.29
CA LYS A 20 6.81 13.85 -18.84
C LYS A 20 6.90 13.86 -20.36
N MET A 21 7.50 12.83 -20.95
CA MET A 21 7.56 12.70 -22.40
C MET A 21 6.17 12.59 -23.03
N HIS A 22 5.24 11.89 -22.36
CA HIS A 22 3.87 11.83 -22.85
C HIS A 22 3.11 13.15 -22.70
N GLU A 23 3.28 13.85 -21.58
CA GLU A 23 2.70 15.18 -21.33
C GLU A 23 3.19 16.21 -22.36
N SER A 24 4.43 16.06 -22.84
CA SER A 24 4.99 16.87 -23.94
C SER A 24 4.56 16.42 -25.34
N GLY A 25 3.65 15.45 -25.46
CA GLY A 25 3.06 15.00 -26.72
C GLY A 25 3.76 13.83 -27.40
N ALA A 26 4.77 13.21 -26.78
CA ALA A 26 5.43 12.05 -27.39
C ALA A 26 4.49 10.83 -27.43
N ALA A 27 4.55 10.08 -28.53
CA ALA A 27 3.78 8.85 -28.67
C ALA A 27 4.37 7.72 -27.81
N VAL A 28 3.49 6.84 -27.31
CA VAL A 28 3.86 5.70 -26.44
C VAL A 28 4.96 4.84 -27.06
N LYS A 29 4.92 4.63 -28.38
CA LYS A 29 5.91 3.85 -29.13
C LYS A 29 7.30 4.48 -29.06
N ASP A 30 7.39 5.79 -29.22
CA ASP A 30 8.66 6.53 -29.25
C ASP A 30 9.27 6.59 -27.85
N ILE A 31 8.44 6.78 -26.82
CA ILE A 31 8.84 6.72 -25.41
C ILE A 31 9.39 5.33 -25.08
N ALA A 32 8.69 4.26 -25.50
CA ALA A 32 9.12 2.89 -25.24
C ALA A 32 10.47 2.57 -25.89
N GLN A 33 10.67 3.01 -27.14
CA GLN A 33 11.94 2.85 -27.83
C GLN A 33 13.06 3.65 -27.15
N LYS A 34 12.82 4.93 -26.83
CA LYS A 34 13.81 5.84 -26.23
C LYS A 34 14.24 5.40 -24.84
N LEU A 35 13.32 4.88 -24.03
CA LEU A 35 13.61 4.39 -22.66
C LEU A 35 13.95 2.89 -22.62
N GLY A 36 13.96 2.21 -23.78
CA GLY A 36 14.19 0.76 -23.85
C GLY A 36 13.18 -0.05 -23.05
N LEU A 37 11.94 0.40 -22.95
CA LEU A 37 10.82 -0.23 -22.26
C LEU A 37 9.91 -0.97 -23.25
N SER A 38 9.03 -1.84 -22.76
CA SER A 38 7.99 -2.40 -23.61
C SER A 38 6.86 -1.39 -23.82
N TYR A 39 6.22 -1.45 -25.00
CA TYR A 39 5.06 -0.60 -25.31
C TYR A 39 3.98 -0.68 -24.22
N SER A 40 3.63 -1.89 -23.78
CA SER A 40 2.63 -2.10 -22.73
C SER A 40 3.02 -1.49 -21.39
N CYS A 41 4.33 -1.44 -21.07
CA CYS A 41 4.81 -0.82 -19.84
C CYS A 41 4.52 0.68 -19.86
N VAL A 42 4.95 1.36 -20.92
CA VAL A 42 4.73 2.80 -21.09
C VAL A 42 3.24 3.11 -21.18
N TYR A 43 2.49 2.34 -21.97
CA TYR A 43 1.03 2.49 -22.09
C TYR A 43 0.32 2.46 -20.73
N HIS A 44 0.66 1.49 -19.87
CA HIS A 44 0.06 1.42 -18.54
C HIS A 44 0.46 2.58 -17.63
N TRP A 45 1.68 3.09 -17.75
CA TRP A 45 2.15 4.22 -16.95
C TRP A 45 1.44 5.52 -17.33
N VAL A 46 1.43 5.86 -18.61
CA VAL A 46 0.83 7.12 -19.09
C VAL A 46 -0.70 7.14 -18.95
N ARG A 47 -1.34 5.97 -18.96
CA ARG A 47 -2.78 5.81 -18.68
C ARG A 47 -3.10 5.74 -17.19
N GLY A 48 -2.10 5.78 -16.30
CA GLY A 48 -2.28 5.66 -14.86
C GLY A 48 -2.76 4.28 -14.36
N ILE A 49 -2.73 3.26 -15.21
CA ILE A 49 -3.23 1.90 -14.91
C ILE A 49 -2.27 1.16 -13.96
N ARG A 50 -0.96 1.39 -14.12
CA ARG A 50 0.09 0.86 -13.23
C ARG A 50 1.11 1.94 -12.97
N ARG A 51 1.64 1.97 -11.76
CA ARG A 51 2.80 2.78 -11.44
C ARG A 51 3.81 1.91 -10.67
N PRO A 52 5.12 2.09 -10.87
CA PRO A 52 6.14 1.28 -10.21
C PRO A 52 6.25 1.52 -8.69
N ASP A 53 5.66 2.59 -8.18
CA ASP A 53 5.51 2.94 -6.76
C ASP A 53 4.24 2.35 -6.12
N VAL A 54 3.19 2.09 -6.90
CA VAL A 54 1.95 1.46 -6.38
C VAL A 54 2.25 0.00 -6.05
N GLY A 55 2.13 -0.32 -4.77
CA GLY A 55 2.54 -1.62 -4.24
C GLY A 55 3.94 -1.64 -3.63
N ASN A 56 4.55 -0.48 -3.37
CA ASN A 56 5.88 -0.37 -2.77
C ASN A 56 5.95 -1.05 -1.38
N PRO A 57 6.56 -2.25 -1.26
CA PRO A 57 6.69 -2.93 0.02
C PRO A 57 7.53 -2.14 1.01
N ALA A 58 8.55 -1.42 0.51
CA ALA A 58 9.44 -0.61 1.35
C ALA A 58 8.67 0.57 1.98
N GLY A 59 7.85 1.27 1.18
CA GLY A 59 7.01 2.35 1.69
C GLY A 59 5.96 1.87 2.69
N PHE A 60 5.44 0.66 2.49
CA PHE A 60 4.49 0.02 3.41
C PHE A 60 5.14 -0.32 4.75
N ILE A 61 6.34 -0.90 4.72
CA ILE A 61 7.12 -1.23 5.92
C ILE A 61 7.51 0.05 6.66
N GLU A 62 7.99 1.07 5.95
CA GLU A 62 8.38 2.34 6.57
C GLU A 62 7.16 3.02 7.22
N PHE A 63 6.00 2.98 6.56
CA PHE A 63 4.77 3.47 7.17
C PHE A 63 4.45 2.77 8.49
N LEU A 64 4.51 1.43 8.54
CA LEU A 64 4.27 0.66 9.77
C LEU A 64 5.36 0.84 10.82
N ARG A 65 6.59 1.14 10.41
CA ARG A 65 7.69 1.46 11.31
C ARG A 65 7.48 2.80 12.00
N SER A 66 7.15 3.85 11.24
CA SER A 66 6.95 5.20 11.80
C SER A 66 5.61 5.33 12.54
N ASN A 67 4.54 4.75 12.02
CA ASN A 67 3.19 4.91 12.58
C ASN A 67 2.81 3.79 13.54
N GLY A 68 3.47 2.63 13.49
CA GLY A 68 3.09 1.45 14.25
C GLY A 68 1.94 0.64 13.61
N PRO A 69 1.40 -0.35 14.34
CA PRO A 69 0.26 -1.16 13.91
C PRO A 69 -0.93 -0.28 13.53
N SER A 70 -1.45 -0.49 12.33
CA SER A 70 -2.49 0.39 11.76
C SER A 70 -3.62 -0.42 11.11
N PRO A 71 -4.88 0.03 11.21
CA PRO A 71 -6.02 -0.61 10.58
C PRO A 71 -5.99 -0.41 9.06
N ALA A 72 -6.66 -1.31 8.34
CA ALA A 72 -6.78 -1.28 6.89
C ALA A 72 -7.40 0.04 6.41
N LEU A 73 -8.36 0.60 7.17
CA LEU A 73 -8.96 1.90 6.89
C LEU A 73 -7.92 3.01 6.73
N GLU A 74 -7.00 3.16 7.69
CA GLU A 74 -5.96 4.20 7.68
C GLU A 74 -4.94 3.94 6.57
N ILE A 75 -4.59 2.67 6.37
CA ILE A 75 -3.62 2.26 5.36
C ILE A 75 -4.15 2.48 3.94
N LYS A 76 -5.45 2.27 3.70
CA LYS A 76 -6.10 2.36 2.38
C LYS A 76 -5.96 3.75 1.75
N ALA A 77 -5.88 4.81 2.56
CA ALA A 77 -5.65 6.17 2.09
C ALA A 77 -4.30 6.33 1.37
N LYS A 78 -3.25 5.68 1.88
CA LYS A 78 -1.89 5.75 1.30
C LYS A 78 -1.55 4.57 0.39
N PHE A 79 -2.15 3.41 0.65
CA PHE A 79 -1.95 2.16 -0.09
C PHE A 79 -3.32 1.57 -0.47
N PRO A 80 -3.97 2.04 -1.55
CA PRO A 80 -5.29 1.56 -1.95
C PRO A 80 -5.34 0.04 -2.19
N LYS A 81 -4.22 -0.53 -2.65
CA LYS A 81 -4.04 -1.98 -2.87
C LYS A 81 -3.29 -2.66 -1.72
N HIS A 82 -3.50 -2.21 -0.48
CA HIS A 82 -2.79 -2.70 0.71
C HIS A 82 -2.72 -4.23 0.84
N ASN A 83 -3.78 -4.95 0.45
CA ASN A 83 -3.77 -6.41 0.48
C ASN A 83 -2.77 -7.02 -0.51
N GLU A 84 -2.65 -6.49 -1.73
CA GLU A 84 -1.61 -6.93 -2.68
C GLU A 84 -0.21 -6.63 -2.13
N VAL A 85 -0.03 -5.44 -1.52
CA VAL A 85 1.25 -5.04 -0.92
C VAL A 85 1.65 -5.99 0.21
N PHE A 86 0.71 -6.29 1.10
CA PHE A 86 0.89 -7.28 2.17
C PHE A 86 1.29 -8.66 1.63
N LEU A 87 0.59 -9.17 0.61
CA LEU A 87 0.91 -10.46 0.01
C LEU A 87 2.33 -10.47 -0.60
N ILE A 88 2.76 -9.35 -1.20
CA ILE A 88 4.13 -9.20 -1.67
C ILE A 88 5.12 -9.24 -0.51
N CYS A 89 4.86 -8.50 0.58
CA CYS A 89 5.71 -8.48 1.77
C CYS A 89 5.83 -9.87 2.42
N SER A 90 4.69 -10.55 2.59
CA SER A 90 4.61 -11.88 3.19
C SER A 90 5.36 -12.92 2.37
N ARG A 91 5.15 -12.96 1.05
CA ARG A 91 5.89 -13.88 0.14
C ARG A 91 7.40 -13.64 0.13
N ARG A 92 7.82 -12.41 0.40
CA ARG A 92 9.24 -12.01 0.44
C ARG A 92 9.85 -12.12 1.85
N GLY A 93 9.09 -12.56 2.86
CA GLY A 93 9.59 -12.68 4.23
C GLY A 93 9.95 -11.33 4.87
N LEU A 94 9.30 -10.23 4.48
CA LEU A 94 9.65 -8.88 4.96
C LEU A 94 9.09 -8.54 6.36
N GLY A 95 8.77 -9.53 7.18
CA GLY A 95 8.32 -9.33 8.57
C GLY A 95 6.97 -8.62 8.74
N VAL A 96 6.18 -8.44 7.68
CA VAL A 96 4.85 -7.83 7.77
C VAL A 96 3.82 -8.90 8.13
N LYS A 97 3.07 -8.67 9.22
CA LYS A 97 1.99 -9.53 9.70
C LYS A 97 0.64 -8.83 9.58
N ARG A 98 -0.43 -9.62 9.65
CA ARG A 98 -1.82 -9.15 9.59
C ARG A 98 -2.64 -9.79 10.70
N ALA A 99 -3.38 -8.98 11.44
CA ALA A 99 -4.35 -9.44 12.42
C ALA A 99 -5.77 -9.16 11.91
N CYS A 100 -6.69 -10.07 12.19
CA CYS A 100 -8.10 -9.93 11.84
C CYS A 100 -8.92 -9.99 13.12
N LEU A 101 -9.50 -8.86 13.50
CA LEU A 101 -10.54 -8.75 14.52
C LEU A 101 -11.87 -9.28 13.97
N GLY A 102 -12.86 -9.43 14.85
CA GLY A 102 -14.19 -9.91 14.47
C GLY A 102 -14.86 -9.03 13.40
N ARG A 103 -15.73 -9.64 12.58
CA ARG A 103 -16.43 -8.97 11.46
C ARG A 103 -17.24 -7.73 11.88
N LYS A 104 -17.64 -7.64 13.15
CA LYS A 104 -18.37 -6.49 13.73
C LYS A 104 -17.63 -5.15 13.61
N PHE A 105 -16.34 -5.16 13.30
CA PHE A 105 -15.52 -3.95 13.16
C PHE A 105 -15.34 -3.45 11.73
N LEU A 106 -15.95 -4.10 10.72
CA LEU A 106 -15.93 -3.65 9.32
C LEU A 106 -14.50 -3.29 8.84
N GLU A 107 -14.26 -2.05 8.38
CA GLU A 107 -12.95 -1.62 7.86
C GLU A 107 -11.85 -1.51 8.95
N TYR A 108 -12.21 -1.56 10.23
CA TYR A 108 -11.29 -1.72 11.36
C TYR A 108 -11.00 -3.18 11.70
N SER A 109 -11.58 -4.15 10.99
CA SER A 109 -11.35 -5.57 11.29
C SER A 109 -9.92 -6.00 10.98
N THR A 110 -9.31 -5.44 9.94
CA THR A 110 -8.00 -5.88 9.47
C THR A 110 -6.94 -4.89 9.89
N TRP A 111 -5.90 -5.38 10.56
CA TRP A 111 -4.76 -4.59 11.01
C TRP A 111 -3.49 -5.14 10.41
N TYR A 112 -2.57 -4.25 10.06
CA TYR A 112 -1.24 -4.58 9.57
C TYR A 112 -0.19 -4.07 10.56
N TYR A 113 0.86 -4.85 10.75
CA TYR A 113 1.93 -4.56 11.70
C TYR A 113 3.22 -5.26 11.29
N LEU A 114 4.34 -4.82 11.84
CA LEU A 114 5.63 -5.49 11.70
C LEU A 114 5.83 -6.49 12.84
N GLU A 115 6.61 -7.54 12.57
CA GLU A 115 7.10 -8.45 13.60
C GLU A 115 7.81 -7.68 14.72
N GLY A 116 7.50 -8.03 15.97
CA GLY A 116 7.95 -7.32 17.18
C GLY A 116 6.98 -6.23 17.65
N GLN A 117 5.94 -5.89 16.87
CA GLN A 117 4.92 -4.91 17.26
C GLN A 117 3.66 -5.54 17.88
N GLU A 118 3.68 -6.82 18.27
CA GLU A 118 2.50 -7.55 18.78
C GLU A 118 1.87 -6.87 20.01
N LYS A 119 2.68 -6.52 21.03
CA LYS A 119 2.19 -5.82 22.23
C LYS A 119 1.65 -4.41 21.92
N LEU A 120 2.25 -3.74 20.94
CA LEU A 120 1.80 -2.42 20.51
C LEU A 120 0.47 -2.52 19.74
N LEU A 121 0.25 -3.61 19.01
CA LEU A 121 -1.03 -3.88 18.35
C LEU A 121 -2.12 -4.08 19.40
N GLU A 122 -1.88 -4.93 20.41
CA GLU A 122 -2.85 -5.19 21.49
C GLU A 122 -3.28 -3.89 22.17
N SER A 123 -2.33 -3.11 22.68
CA SER A 123 -2.63 -1.82 23.33
C SER A 123 -3.38 -0.83 22.44
N ARG A 124 -3.11 -0.79 21.13
CA ARG A 124 -3.84 0.06 20.18
C ARG A 124 -5.26 -0.41 19.94
N VAL A 125 -5.45 -1.72 19.79
CA VAL A 125 -6.76 -2.32 19.62
C VAL A 125 -7.61 -2.05 20.86
N ASP A 126 -7.06 -2.26 22.06
CA ASP A 126 -7.76 -2.00 23.33
C ASP A 126 -8.20 -0.55 23.45
N ARG A 127 -7.34 0.40 23.06
CA ARG A 127 -7.69 1.83 23.05
C ARG A 127 -8.82 2.16 22.06
N VAL A 128 -8.86 1.50 20.91
CA VAL A 128 -9.97 1.65 19.95
C VAL A 128 -11.25 1.05 20.54
N MET A 129 -11.15 -0.10 21.19
CA MET A 129 -12.28 -0.77 21.84
C MET A 129 -12.90 0.09 22.96
N GLU A 130 -12.07 0.66 23.83
CA GLU A 130 -12.51 1.55 24.90
C GLU A 130 -13.25 2.78 24.35
N LYS A 131 -12.74 3.39 23.27
CA LYS A 131 -13.43 4.50 22.58
C LYS A 131 -14.79 4.08 22.03
N VAL A 132 -14.88 2.90 21.43
CA VAL A 132 -16.14 2.38 20.88
C VAL A 132 -17.16 2.12 21.99
N GLU A 133 -16.73 1.57 23.13
CA GLU A 133 -17.60 1.35 24.29
C GLU A 133 -18.09 2.66 24.90
N ASN A 134 -17.21 3.63 25.07
CA ASN A 134 -17.58 4.97 25.57
C ASN A 134 -18.57 5.67 24.62
N LEU A 135 -18.36 5.59 23.31
CA LEU A 135 -19.30 6.15 22.33
C LEU A 135 -20.68 5.47 22.41
N LYS A 136 -20.72 4.14 22.58
CA LYS A 136 -21.99 3.42 22.76
C LYS A 136 -22.72 3.83 24.04
N LYS A 137 -21.98 4.03 25.13
CA LYS A 137 -22.55 4.50 26.40
C LYS A 137 -23.15 5.90 26.25
N ASN A 138 -22.39 6.84 25.69
CA ASN A 138 -22.87 8.21 25.46
C ASN A 138 -24.10 8.24 24.54
N LEU A 139 -24.10 7.45 23.45
CA LEU A 139 -25.27 7.33 22.57
C LEU A 139 -26.51 6.80 23.31
N LYS A 140 -26.33 5.82 24.20
CA LYS A 140 -27.42 5.28 25.01
C LYS A 140 -27.97 6.33 25.97
N GLU A 141 -27.11 7.15 26.58
CA GLU A 141 -27.50 8.24 27.48
C GLU A 141 -28.20 9.40 26.75
N MET A 142 -27.91 9.62 25.46
CA MET A 142 -28.59 10.65 24.64
C MET A 142 -29.95 10.21 24.09
N LEU A 143 -30.22 8.90 24.06
CA LEU A 143 -31.46 8.30 23.54
C LEU A 143 -32.46 7.93 24.66
N VAL A 144 -32.05 8.11 25.93
CA VAL A 144 -32.88 7.99 27.13
C VAL A 144 -33.30 9.38 27.58
#